data_AF-A0A1C6CEA1-F1
#
_entry.id   AF-A0A1C6CEA1-F1
#
_cell.length_a   1.000
_cell.length_b   1.000
_cell.length_c   1.000
_cell.angle_alpha   90.00
_cell.angle_beta   90.00
_cell.angle_gamma   90.00
#
_symmetry.space_group_name_H-M   'P 1'
#
loop_
_entity.id
_entity.type
_entity.pdbx_description
1 polymer ?
#
loop_
_entity_poly.entity_id
_entity_poly.type
_entity_poly.pdbx_seq_one_letter_code
_entity_poly.pdbx_strand_id
1 'polypeptide(L)'
;MISNKHFNIIVALFMVIALCFSSLIMLLPKSSTSSTSIEQPDYITTIFNDDSVIEINIEMDEDSWQEMLDNAASEEYTAANITVNGTTYNNVAIRPKGNSSLSQLVTDDSTERYSFKIKLDKYVDGQTLDGLSKLVLNNNMSDTTSMKEYLSYKLLDSLGIPTPACSYAHITVNGEEWGLYLAVEPIEEEFIERNYGSIDGNLYKPESDNVAMGDKDNNENKIMDNNNFSPSENTTSENNNKTTIDNSIDMQNQSNMNNGDSSGQMQMPPDMNTGNSTG
;
A
#
# COMPACT_ATOMS: atom_id res chain seq x y z
N MET A 1 -6.01 19.78 -67.80
CA MET A 1 -5.92 18.37 -67.36
C MET A 1 -4.69 17.74 -67.99
N ILE A 2 -3.62 17.55 -67.22
CA ILE A 2 -2.42 16.83 -67.68
C ILE A 2 -2.75 15.34 -67.59
N SER A 3 -3.03 14.72 -68.73
CA SER A 3 -3.18 13.27 -68.85
C SER A 3 -1.79 12.67 -69.01
N ASN A 4 -1.18 12.26 -67.90
CA ASN A 4 0.09 11.55 -67.93
C ASN A 4 -0.20 10.05 -68.13
N LYS A 5 0.19 9.50 -69.28
CA LYS A 5 -0.10 8.11 -69.70
C LYS A 5 0.38 7.06 -68.67
N HIS A 6 1.32 7.44 -67.81
CA HIS A 6 1.90 6.59 -66.77
C HIS A 6 1.21 6.68 -65.41
N PHE A 7 0.25 7.60 -65.21
CA PHE A 7 -0.42 7.80 -63.92
C PHE A 7 -1.12 6.54 -63.41
N ASN A 8 -1.89 5.87 -64.27
CA ASN A 8 -2.58 4.63 -63.90
C ASN A 8 -1.61 3.48 -63.58
N ILE A 9 -0.44 3.47 -64.24
CA ILE A 9 0.61 2.46 -64.00
C ILE A 9 1.25 2.69 -62.63
N ILE A 10 1.52 3.95 -62.27
CA ILE A 10 2.08 4.30 -60.95
C ILE A 10 1.11 3.92 -59.83
N VAL A 11 -0.19 4.21 -59.99
CA VAL A 11 -1.22 3.85 -59.01
C VAL A 11 -1.32 2.32 -58.84
N ALA A 12 -1.29 1.57 -59.94
CA ALA A 12 -1.29 0.11 -59.89
C ALA A 12 -0.05 -0.45 -59.16
N LEU A 13 1.13 0.14 -59.40
CA LEU A 13 2.37 -0.24 -58.71
C LEU A 13 2.27 -0.01 -57.20
N PHE A 14 1.74 1.14 -56.77
CA PHE A 14 1.54 1.43 -55.35
C PHE A 14 0.54 0.47 -54.68
N MET A 15 -0.53 0.07 -55.36
CA MET A 15 -1.46 -0.93 -54.82
C MET A 15 -0.79 -2.30 -54.64
N VAL A 16 0.04 -2.72 -55.59
CA VAL A 16 0.79 -3.99 -55.47
C VAL A 16 1.78 -3.92 -54.31
N ILE A 17 2.49 -2.81 -54.14
CA ILE A 17 3.41 -2.60 -53.02
C ILE A 17 2.64 -2.64 -51.69
N ALA A 18 1.49 -1.99 -51.59
CA ALA A 18 0.67 -1.99 -50.38
C ALA A 18 0.14 -3.40 -50.03
N LEU A 19 -0.24 -4.19 -51.04
CA LEU A 19 -0.68 -5.59 -50.85
C LEU A 19 0.48 -6.49 -50.40
N CYS A 20 1.66 -6.34 -51.02
CA CYS A 20 2.86 -7.06 -50.61
C CYS A 20 3.33 -6.66 -49.20
N PHE A 21 3.20 -5.39 -48.83
CA PHE A 21 3.55 -4.93 -47.49
C PHE A 21 2.58 -5.46 -46.44
N SER A 22 1.28 -5.48 -46.74
CA SER A 22 0.26 -6.05 -45.86
C SER A 22 0.40 -7.57 -45.70
N SER A 23 0.74 -8.30 -46.78
CA SER A 23 0.98 -9.74 -46.70
C SER A 23 2.28 -10.06 -45.95
N LEU A 24 3.31 -9.23 -46.11
CA LEU A 24 4.55 -9.35 -45.35
C LEU A 24 4.29 -9.17 -43.85
N ILE A 25 3.46 -8.20 -43.44
CA ILE A 25 3.06 -8.03 -42.03
C ILE A 25 2.31 -9.25 -41.48
N MET A 26 1.47 -9.91 -42.30
CA MET A 26 0.80 -11.16 -41.91
C MET A 26 1.73 -12.38 -41.83
N LEU A 27 2.82 -12.37 -42.60
CA LEU A 27 3.81 -13.46 -42.66
C LEU A 27 4.96 -13.28 -41.68
N LEU A 28 5.14 -12.07 -41.12
CA LEU A 28 5.98 -11.90 -39.93
C LEU A 28 5.42 -12.81 -38.85
N PRO A 29 6.26 -13.63 -38.18
CA PRO A 29 5.83 -14.38 -37.03
C PRO A 29 5.17 -13.38 -36.08
N LYS A 30 3.90 -13.61 -35.70
CA LYS A 30 3.36 -12.97 -34.49
C LYS A 30 4.39 -13.26 -33.43
N SER A 31 5.04 -12.21 -32.94
CA SER A 31 6.13 -12.28 -31.97
C SER A 31 5.83 -13.42 -31.01
N SER A 32 6.67 -14.45 -31.07
CA SER A 32 6.64 -15.51 -30.07
C SER A 32 6.64 -14.80 -28.74
N THR A 33 5.57 -14.97 -27.96
CA THR A 33 5.55 -14.57 -26.57
C THR A 33 6.57 -15.47 -25.91
N SER A 34 7.84 -15.10 -26.00
CA SER A 34 8.88 -15.66 -25.15
C SER A 34 8.36 -15.41 -23.75
N SER A 35 8.09 -16.47 -23.01
CA SER A 35 7.84 -16.39 -21.59
C SER A 35 9.14 -15.91 -20.94
N THR A 36 9.36 -14.60 -20.97
CA THR A 36 10.44 -13.96 -20.24
C THR A 36 10.07 -14.13 -18.77
N SER A 37 10.74 -15.06 -18.08
CA SER A 37 10.65 -15.14 -16.63
C SER A 37 11.15 -13.81 -16.07
N ILE A 38 10.31 -13.14 -15.28
CA ILE A 38 10.70 -11.90 -14.60
C ILE A 38 11.71 -12.28 -13.51
N GLU A 39 12.92 -11.76 -13.62
CA GLU A 39 13.94 -11.90 -12.59
C GLU A 39 13.44 -11.25 -11.30
N GLN A 40 13.48 -11.99 -10.19
CA GLN A 40 13.02 -11.46 -8.91
C GLN A 40 14.12 -10.62 -8.27
N PRO A 41 13.77 -9.47 -7.66
CA PRO A 41 14.75 -8.61 -6.99
C PRO A 41 15.26 -9.25 -5.70
N ASP A 42 16.48 -8.89 -5.30
CA ASP A 42 17.21 -9.50 -4.19
C ASP A 42 16.44 -9.40 -2.85
N TYR A 43 15.75 -8.28 -2.61
CA TYR A 43 14.97 -8.03 -1.37
C TYR A 43 13.93 -9.10 -1.05
N ILE A 44 13.44 -9.85 -2.04
CA ILE A 44 12.50 -10.95 -1.80
C ILE A 44 13.12 -12.02 -0.91
N THR A 45 14.42 -12.27 -1.07
CA THR A 45 15.12 -13.31 -0.30
C THR A 45 15.93 -12.75 0.86
N THR A 46 16.44 -11.52 0.75
CA THR A 46 17.28 -10.92 1.80
C THR A 46 16.45 -10.24 2.89
N ILE A 47 15.27 -9.71 2.55
CA ILE A 47 14.37 -9.02 3.48
C ILE A 47 13.16 -9.91 3.81
N PHE A 48 12.45 -10.46 2.82
CA PHE A 48 11.19 -11.19 3.04
C PHE A 48 11.35 -12.71 3.09
N ASN A 49 12.34 -13.18 3.87
CA ASN A 49 12.52 -14.60 4.13
C ASN A 49 11.54 -15.11 5.21
N ASP A 50 10.81 -16.19 4.92
CA ASP A 50 9.84 -16.81 5.83
C ASP A 50 10.48 -17.57 7.01
N ASP A 51 11.76 -17.95 6.89
CA ASP A 51 12.47 -18.72 7.91
C ASP A 51 13.14 -17.84 8.98
N SER A 52 13.02 -16.51 8.86
CA SER A 52 13.68 -15.55 9.76
C SER A 52 12.81 -14.34 10.04
N VAL A 53 12.97 -13.78 11.23
CA VAL A 53 12.42 -12.46 11.58
C VAL A 53 13.44 -11.39 11.16
N ILE A 54 12.95 -10.31 10.58
CA ILE A 54 13.79 -9.15 10.21
C ILE A 54 14.14 -8.39 11.49
N GLU A 55 15.42 -8.12 11.69
CA GLU A 55 15.88 -7.27 12.79
C GLU A 55 15.99 -5.83 12.29
N ILE A 56 15.20 -4.91 12.87
CA ILE A 56 15.19 -3.48 12.50
C ILE A 56 15.50 -2.65 13.73
N ASN A 57 16.66 -1.97 13.72
CA ASN A 57 16.97 -0.93 14.69
C ASN A 57 16.76 0.45 14.08
N ILE A 58 15.99 1.30 14.74
CA ILE A 58 15.74 2.69 14.35
C ILE A 58 16.52 3.60 15.30
N GLU A 59 17.33 4.51 14.76
CA GLU A 59 18.12 5.47 15.53
C GLU A 59 17.82 6.88 15.07
N MET A 60 17.30 7.70 15.98
CA MET A 60 17.06 9.12 15.75
C MET A 60 16.98 9.89 17.07
N ASP A 61 16.98 11.21 16.99
CA ASP A 61 16.79 12.07 18.16
C ASP A 61 15.46 11.76 18.87
N GLU A 62 15.50 11.64 20.21
CA GLU A 62 14.35 11.23 21.03
C GLU A 62 13.21 12.26 20.98
N ASP A 63 13.54 13.56 21.02
CA ASP A 63 12.55 14.63 20.92
C ASP A 63 11.88 14.60 19.54
N SER A 64 12.67 14.38 18.48
CA SER A 64 12.16 14.23 17.11
C SER A 64 11.29 12.98 16.92
N TRP A 65 11.59 11.89 17.64
CA TRP A 65 10.77 10.68 17.64
C TRP A 65 9.43 10.98 18.30
N GLN A 66 9.43 11.57 19.50
CA GLN A 66 8.19 11.91 20.19
C GLN A 66 7.36 12.93 19.42
N GLU A 67 7.98 13.98 18.85
CA GLU A 67 7.28 14.97 18.04
C GLU A 67 6.59 14.33 16.82
N MET A 68 7.23 13.34 16.19
CA MET A 68 6.64 12.58 15.09
C MET A 68 5.41 11.77 15.55
N LEU A 69 5.44 11.18 16.74
CA LEU A 69 4.31 10.43 17.29
C LEU A 69 3.16 11.35 17.72
N ASP A 70 3.47 12.46 18.38
CA ASP A 70 2.50 13.47 18.82
C ASP A 70 1.78 14.11 17.62
N ASN A 71 2.47 14.23 16.48
CA ASN A 71 1.95 14.77 15.22
C ASN A 71 1.62 13.67 14.19
N ALA A 72 1.38 12.42 14.63
CA ALA A 72 1.23 11.29 13.73
C ALA A 72 0.14 11.46 12.66
N ALA A 73 -0.93 12.21 12.96
CA ALA A 73 -2.01 12.52 12.02
C ALA A 73 -1.57 13.31 10.77
N SER A 74 -0.47 14.05 10.87
CA SER A 74 0.06 14.83 9.74
C SER A 74 0.81 13.99 8.72
N GLU A 75 1.18 12.74 9.07
CA GLU A 75 1.93 11.83 8.20
C GLU A 75 3.20 12.50 7.61
N GLU A 76 3.87 13.34 8.39
CA GLU A 76 5.10 13.99 7.99
C GLU A 76 6.30 13.08 8.19
N TYR A 77 7.26 13.17 7.29
CA TYR A 77 8.47 12.36 7.33
C TYR A 77 9.54 13.03 8.18
N THR A 78 10.10 12.24 9.11
CA THR A 78 11.25 12.62 9.93
C THR A 78 12.47 11.78 9.51
N ALA A 79 13.65 12.37 9.58
CA ALA A 79 14.89 11.68 9.24
C ALA A 79 15.31 10.73 10.38
N ALA A 80 15.76 9.54 10.02
CA ALA A 80 16.31 8.54 10.93
C ALA A 80 17.44 7.76 10.27
N ASN A 81 18.26 7.08 11.07
CA ASN A 81 19.08 5.98 10.59
C ASN A 81 18.35 4.67 10.91
N ILE A 82 18.43 3.70 10.02
CA ILE A 82 17.91 2.36 10.29
C ILE A 82 18.98 1.32 10.03
N THR A 83 19.01 0.28 10.84
CA THR A 83 19.83 -0.91 10.59
C THR A 83 18.90 -2.10 10.38
N VAL A 84 18.95 -2.69 9.18
CA VAL A 84 18.13 -3.84 8.79
C VAL A 84 19.06 -5.04 8.63
N ASN A 85 18.85 -6.10 9.43
CA ASN A 85 19.66 -7.32 9.42
C ASN A 85 21.18 -7.05 9.50
N GLY A 86 21.59 -6.01 10.23
CA GLY A 86 23.00 -5.61 10.41
C GLY A 86 23.55 -4.63 9.37
N THR A 87 22.78 -4.27 8.34
CA THR A 87 23.16 -3.24 7.36
C THR A 87 22.52 -1.90 7.71
N THR A 88 23.34 -0.87 7.91
CA THR A 88 22.87 0.48 8.27
C THR A 88 22.63 1.36 7.04
N TYR A 89 21.46 1.98 7.00
CA TYR A 89 21.02 2.97 6.02
C TYR A 89 20.85 4.30 6.74
N ASN A 90 21.64 5.28 6.32
CA ASN A 90 21.66 6.58 6.97
C ASN A 90 20.64 7.52 6.31
N ASN A 91 20.08 8.43 7.09
CA ASN A 91 19.21 9.50 6.61
C ASN A 91 18.05 8.96 5.74
N VAL A 92 17.38 7.92 6.24
CA VAL A 92 16.09 7.48 5.70
C VAL A 92 14.98 8.35 6.23
N ALA A 93 13.83 8.32 5.59
CA ALA A 93 12.63 9.00 6.06
C ALA A 93 11.66 8.00 6.69
N ILE A 94 11.23 8.24 7.92
CA ILE A 94 10.21 7.45 8.62
C ILE A 94 9.01 8.34 8.96
N ARG A 95 7.82 7.76 8.94
CA ARG A 95 6.59 8.42 9.41
C ARG A 95 5.55 7.42 9.90
N PRO A 96 4.65 7.81 10.82
CA PRO A 96 3.41 7.11 11.06
C PRO A 96 2.58 7.00 9.78
N LYS A 97 1.80 5.93 9.67
CA LYS A 97 0.85 5.70 8.57
C LYS A 97 -0.39 4.97 9.06
N GLY A 98 -1.47 5.17 8.33
CA GLY A 98 -2.70 4.40 8.47
C GLY A 98 -3.87 5.19 7.89
N ASN A 99 -5.05 4.58 7.92
CA ASN A 99 -6.29 5.32 7.78
C ASN A 99 -7.05 5.18 9.10
N SER A 100 -7.96 4.20 9.20
CA SER A 100 -8.72 3.90 10.42
C SER A 100 -7.84 3.57 11.65
N SER A 101 -6.72 2.87 11.46
CA SER A 101 -5.81 2.56 12.58
C SER A 101 -5.10 3.80 13.11
N LEU A 102 -4.69 4.71 12.22
CA LEU A 102 -4.06 5.96 12.61
C LEU A 102 -5.07 6.87 13.31
N SER A 103 -6.27 7.03 12.74
CA SER A 103 -7.32 7.85 13.35
C SER A 103 -7.78 7.33 14.71
N GLN A 104 -7.76 6.01 14.94
CA GLN A 104 -7.99 5.44 16.25
C GLN A 104 -6.85 5.76 17.22
N LEU A 105 -5.60 5.54 16.83
CA LEU A 105 -4.43 5.68 17.71
C LEU A 105 -4.16 7.13 18.12
N VAL A 106 -4.34 8.11 17.23
CA VAL A 106 -4.13 9.53 17.57
C VAL A 106 -5.13 10.06 18.61
N THR A 107 -6.17 9.27 18.93
CA THR A 107 -7.15 9.59 19.98
C THR A 107 -7.02 8.71 21.21
N ASP A 108 -6.05 7.80 21.23
CA ASP A 108 -5.83 6.81 22.28
C ASP A 108 -4.48 7.05 22.98
N ASP A 109 -4.51 7.83 24.05
CA ASP A 109 -3.34 8.14 24.87
C ASP A 109 -2.75 6.91 25.61
N SER A 110 -3.37 5.72 25.48
CA SER A 110 -2.87 4.50 26.13
C SER A 110 -1.84 3.73 25.31
N THR A 111 -1.61 4.11 24.05
CA THR A 111 -0.71 3.37 23.15
C THR A 111 -0.11 4.25 22.06
N GLU A 112 1.21 4.14 21.88
CA GLU A 112 1.95 4.81 20.81
C GLU A 112 2.31 3.85 19.66
N ARG A 113 1.63 2.71 19.59
CA ARG A 113 1.94 1.61 18.69
C ARG A 113 1.49 1.88 17.24
N TYR A 114 2.01 2.92 16.61
CA TYR A 114 1.70 3.28 15.23
C TYR A 114 2.28 2.28 14.23
N SER A 115 1.67 2.19 13.04
CA SER A 115 2.31 1.59 11.88
C SER A 115 3.22 2.62 11.22
N PHE A 116 4.32 2.20 10.61
CA PHE A 116 5.31 3.10 10.02
C PHE A 116 5.49 2.85 8.53
N LYS A 117 5.82 3.92 7.80
CA LYS A 117 6.33 3.85 6.43
C LYS A 117 7.73 4.43 6.41
N ILE A 118 8.66 3.65 5.89
CA ILE A 118 10.06 4.02 5.72
C ILE A 118 10.31 4.22 4.23
N LYS A 119 10.92 5.34 3.87
CA LYS A 119 11.39 5.65 2.52
C LYS A 119 12.90 5.88 2.56
N LEU A 120 13.65 5.01 1.91
CA LEU A 120 15.11 4.98 1.99
C LEU A 120 15.79 6.02 1.11
N ASP A 121 15.18 6.31 -0.03
CA ASP A 121 15.69 7.17 -1.09
C ASP A 121 15.19 8.63 -0.98
N LYS A 122 14.50 8.99 0.12
CA LYS A 122 13.93 10.34 0.27
C LYS A 122 15.01 11.43 0.36
N TYR A 123 16.11 11.14 1.03
CA TYR A 123 17.19 12.11 1.25
C TYR A 123 18.55 11.63 0.71
N VAL A 124 18.64 10.39 0.25
CA VAL A 124 19.83 9.80 -0.36
C VAL A 124 19.41 9.09 -1.65
N ASP A 125 19.60 9.77 -2.78
CA ASP A 125 19.17 9.27 -4.09
C ASP A 125 19.69 7.85 -4.38
N GLY A 126 18.78 6.94 -4.75
CA GLY A 126 19.10 5.56 -5.11
C GLY A 126 19.39 4.62 -3.94
N GLN A 127 19.25 5.06 -2.69
CA GLN A 127 19.38 4.19 -1.52
C GLN A 127 18.21 3.20 -1.43
N THR A 128 18.49 1.91 -1.38
CA THR A 128 17.47 0.84 -1.35
C THR A 128 17.86 -0.30 -0.40
N LEU A 129 16.87 -1.06 0.07
CA LEU A 129 17.05 -2.37 0.71
C LEU A 129 17.11 -3.42 -0.40
N ASP A 130 18.29 -3.68 -0.96
CA ASP A 130 18.49 -4.68 -2.02
C ASP A 130 17.47 -4.56 -3.18
N GLY A 131 17.24 -3.33 -3.62
CA GLY A 131 16.29 -3.00 -4.69
C GLY A 131 14.94 -2.46 -4.22
N LEU A 132 14.60 -2.48 -2.94
CA LEU A 132 13.35 -1.92 -2.40
C LEU A 132 13.56 -0.50 -1.84
N SER A 133 12.89 0.53 -2.39
CA SER A 133 13.02 1.92 -1.91
C SER A 133 12.20 2.22 -0.65
N LYS A 134 11.14 1.44 -0.38
CA LYS A 134 10.19 1.70 0.70
C LYS A 134 9.79 0.44 1.43
N LEU A 135 9.65 0.54 2.75
CA LEU A 135 9.19 -0.55 3.61
C LEU A 135 8.01 -0.07 4.47
N VAL A 136 6.99 -0.91 4.61
CA VAL A 136 5.87 -0.66 5.52
C VAL A 136 5.98 -1.60 6.72
N LEU A 137 5.75 -1.06 7.91
CA LEU A 137 5.77 -1.78 9.18
C LEU A 137 4.37 -1.69 9.78
N ASN A 138 3.57 -2.75 9.65
CA ASN A 138 2.21 -2.81 10.17
C ASN A 138 2.20 -3.30 11.63
N ASN A 139 1.48 -2.57 12.49
CA ASN A 139 1.43 -2.80 13.92
C ASN A 139 0.56 -4.00 14.37
N ASN A 140 -0.26 -4.55 13.48
CA ASN A 140 -1.24 -5.61 13.75
C ASN A 140 -2.16 -5.34 14.96
N MET A 141 -2.41 -4.08 15.34
CA MET A 141 -3.05 -3.74 16.61
C MET A 141 -4.46 -4.36 16.80
N SER A 142 -5.22 -4.48 15.70
CA SER A 142 -6.59 -5.04 15.72
C SER A 142 -6.61 -6.57 15.51
N ASP A 143 -5.44 -7.20 15.46
CA ASP A 143 -5.27 -8.64 15.31
C ASP A 143 -4.44 -9.23 16.45
N THR A 144 -5.14 -9.78 17.45
CA THR A 144 -4.53 -10.46 18.60
C THR A 144 -3.64 -11.64 18.21
N THR A 145 -3.78 -12.19 16.99
CA THR A 145 -2.92 -13.27 16.52
C THR A 145 -1.67 -12.78 15.79
N SER A 146 -1.67 -11.53 15.31
CA SER A 146 -0.67 -11.00 14.36
C SER A 146 -0.49 -11.86 13.10
N MET A 147 -1.42 -12.76 12.78
CA MET A 147 -1.30 -13.74 11.70
C MET A 147 -2.28 -13.50 10.56
N LYS A 148 -3.36 -12.72 10.76
CA LYS A 148 -4.43 -12.61 9.75
C LYS A 148 -3.92 -12.00 8.45
N GLU A 149 -3.14 -10.93 8.51
CA GLU A 149 -2.58 -10.29 7.32
C GLU A 149 -1.57 -11.22 6.63
N TYR A 150 -0.61 -11.76 7.38
CA TYR A 150 0.38 -12.71 6.88
C TYR A 150 -0.26 -13.90 6.17
N LEU A 151 -1.20 -14.60 6.82
CA LEU A 151 -1.88 -15.76 6.25
C LEU A 151 -2.75 -15.40 5.04
N SER A 152 -3.33 -14.19 5.02
CA SER A 152 -4.10 -13.72 3.86
C SER A 152 -3.19 -13.54 2.65
N TYR A 153 -2.01 -12.96 2.82
CA TYR A 153 -1.01 -12.86 1.75
C TYR A 153 -0.54 -14.24 1.30
N LYS A 154 -0.19 -15.15 2.21
CA LYS A 154 0.21 -16.51 1.84
C LYS A 154 -0.88 -17.27 1.09
N LEU A 155 -2.15 -17.08 1.46
CA LEU A 155 -3.27 -17.66 0.73
C LEU A 155 -3.38 -17.10 -0.69
N LEU A 156 -3.35 -15.77 -0.86
CA LEU A 156 -3.45 -15.13 -2.18
C LEU A 156 -2.29 -15.54 -3.10
N ASP A 157 -1.07 -15.56 -2.56
CA ASP A 157 0.13 -16.03 -3.26
C ASP A 157 -0.01 -17.49 -3.71
N SER A 158 -0.53 -18.37 -2.82
CA SER A 158 -0.78 -19.77 -3.17
C SER A 158 -1.82 -19.97 -4.29
N LEU A 159 -2.67 -18.96 -4.53
CA LEU A 159 -3.64 -18.92 -5.63
C LEU A 159 -3.08 -18.28 -6.90
N GLY A 160 -1.81 -17.86 -6.90
CA GLY A 160 -1.16 -17.19 -8.03
C GLY A 160 -1.60 -15.75 -8.24
N ILE A 161 -2.15 -15.10 -7.20
CA ILE A 161 -2.49 -13.68 -7.23
C ILE A 161 -1.21 -12.88 -6.92
N PRO A 162 -0.83 -11.88 -7.72
CA PRO A 162 0.24 -10.94 -7.37
C PRO A 162 0.00 -10.36 -5.97
N THR A 163 0.90 -10.67 -5.04
CA THR A 163 0.71 -10.41 -3.62
C THR A 163 1.97 -9.78 -3.02
N PRO A 164 1.86 -8.74 -2.18
CA PRO A 164 3.00 -8.15 -1.50
C PRO A 164 3.83 -9.20 -0.76
N ALA A 165 5.15 -9.07 -0.86
CA ALA A 165 6.05 -9.81 0.00
C ALA A 165 5.89 -9.31 1.45
N CYS A 166 5.97 -10.22 2.41
CA CYS A 166 5.89 -9.88 3.83
C CYS A 166 6.68 -10.86 4.70
N SER A 167 7.19 -10.36 5.81
CA SER A 167 7.80 -11.16 6.88
C SER A 167 7.65 -10.44 8.21
N TYR A 168 7.79 -11.16 9.31
CA TYR A 168 7.75 -10.54 10.64
C TYR A 168 9.02 -9.73 10.88
N ALA A 169 8.89 -8.61 11.58
CA ALA A 169 9.99 -7.74 11.96
C ALA A 169 10.00 -7.53 13.48
N HIS A 170 11.17 -7.66 14.08
CA HIS A 170 11.45 -7.25 15.44
C HIS A 170 12.08 -5.86 15.41
N ILE A 171 11.50 -4.92 16.14
CA ILE A 171 11.90 -3.51 16.09
C ILE A 171 12.48 -3.07 17.43
N THR A 172 13.62 -2.39 17.36
CA THR A 172 14.15 -1.56 18.44
C THR A 172 14.22 -0.10 18.00
N VAL A 173 14.01 0.83 18.93
CA VAL A 173 14.15 2.28 18.71
C VAL A 173 15.13 2.81 19.75
N ASN A 174 16.21 3.46 19.32
CA ASN A 174 17.24 4.02 20.20
C ASN A 174 17.80 3.02 21.23
N GLY A 175 17.87 1.74 20.85
CA GLY A 175 18.34 0.65 21.71
C GLY A 175 17.29 0.09 22.69
N GLU A 176 16.07 0.60 22.69
CA GLU A 176 14.95 0.08 23.47
C GLU A 176 14.02 -0.80 22.63
N GLU A 177 13.39 -1.78 23.30
CA GLU A 177 12.42 -2.69 22.68
C GLU A 177 11.18 -1.92 22.23
N TRP A 178 10.82 -2.05 20.96
CA TRP A 178 9.58 -1.48 20.41
C TRP A 178 8.53 -2.55 20.10
N GLY A 179 8.97 -3.70 19.57
CA GLY A 179 8.15 -4.91 19.47
C GLY A 179 8.00 -5.50 18.07
N LEU A 180 7.12 -6.50 17.97
CA LEU A 180 6.88 -7.29 16.76
C LEU A 180 5.95 -6.58 15.77
N TYR A 181 6.33 -6.50 14.51
CA TYR A 181 5.53 -5.92 13.42
C TYR A 181 5.46 -6.90 12.25
N LEU A 182 4.54 -6.65 11.31
CA LEU A 182 4.62 -7.25 9.98
C LEU A 182 5.26 -6.25 9.01
N ALA A 183 6.43 -6.58 8.50
CA ALA A 183 7.06 -5.85 7.42
C ALA A 183 6.41 -6.27 6.09
N VAL A 184 6.01 -5.29 5.29
CA VAL A 184 5.26 -5.49 4.06
C VAL A 184 5.87 -4.65 2.94
N GLU A 185 6.06 -5.27 1.79
CA GLU A 185 6.37 -4.60 0.52
C GLU A 185 5.21 -3.68 0.12
N PRO A 186 5.45 -2.38 -0.07
CA PRO A 186 4.41 -1.49 -0.58
C PRO A 186 3.98 -1.90 -2.00
N ILE A 187 2.67 -1.89 -2.27
CA ILE A 187 2.15 -1.98 -3.64
C ILE A 187 2.46 -0.66 -4.35
N GLU A 188 3.66 -0.56 -4.91
CA GLU A 188 4.21 0.58 -5.64
C GLU A 188 5.09 0.05 -6.80
N GLU A 189 6.01 0.87 -7.32
CA GLU A 189 6.80 0.59 -8.52
C GLU A 189 7.54 -0.76 -8.47
N GLU A 190 8.23 -1.07 -7.37
CA GLU A 190 9.00 -2.32 -7.24
C GLU A 190 8.11 -3.56 -7.21
N PHE A 191 6.94 -3.47 -6.57
CA PHE A 191 5.94 -4.52 -6.59
C PHE A 191 5.41 -4.74 -8.01
N ILE A 192 5.11 -3.65 -8.73
CA ILE A 192 4.61 -3.73 -10.10
C ILE A 192 5.68 -4.34 -11.01
N GLU A 193 6.93 -3.88 -10.90
CA GLU A 193 8.04 -4.35 -11.71
C GLU A 193 8.29 -5.85 -11.51
N ARG A 194 8.37 -6.34 -10.27
CA ARG A 194 8.66 -7.78 -10.03
C ARG A 194 7.52 -8.72 -10.43
N ASN A 195 6.28 -8.24 -10.48
CA ASN A 195 5.11 -9.05 -10.82
C ASN A 195 4.72 -8.96 -12.31
N TYR A 196 4.99 -7.82 -12.96
CA TYR A 196 4.54 -7.56 -14.34
C TYR A 196 5.69 -7.27 -15.32
N GLY A 197 6.92 -7.09 -14.85
CA GLY A 197 8.13 -6.91 -15.66
C GLY A 197 8.30 -5.52 -16.26
N SER A 198 7.38 -4.60 -15.97
CA SER A 198 7.44 -3.19 -16.34
C SER A 198 6.58 -2.37 -15.38
N ILE A 199 7.00 -1.13 -15.12
CA ILE A 199 6.20 -0.13 -14.39
C ILE A 199 5.22 0.63 -15.32
N ASP A 200 5.18 0.28 -16.61
CA ASP A 200 4.26 0.89 -17.56
C ASP A 200 2.80 0.54 -17.20
N GLY A 201 2.04 1.54 -16.78
CA GLY A 201 0.63 1.40 -16.47
C GLY A 201 0.18 2.41 -15.43
N ASN A 202 -1.04 2.18 -14.93
CA ASN A 202 -1.60 2.98 -13.86
C ASN A 202 -1.83 2.09 -12.64
N LEU A 203 -1.40 2.56 -11.47
CA LEU A 203 -1.71 1.97 -10.19
C LEU A 203 -2.72 2.86 -9.47
N TYR A 204 -3.87 2.27 -9.11
CA TYR A 204 -4.93 2.96 -8.40
C TYR A 204 -5.06 2.41 -6.98
N LYS A 205 -5.00 3.31 -6.00
CA LYS A 205 -5.34 2.99 -4.62
C LYS A 205 -6.77 3.48 -4.35
N PRO A 206 -7.69 2.59 -3.91
CA PRO A 206 -9.02 3.03 -3.53
C PRO A 206 -8.94 3.82 -2.21
N GLU A 207 -9.23 5.11 -2.28
CA GLU A 207 -9.29 6.01 -1.12
C GLU A 207 -10.77 6.36 -0.86
N SER A 208 -11.41 5.70 0.11
CA SER A 208 -12.54 6.26 0.87
C SER A 208 -13.04 5.27 1.91
N ASP A 209 -13.51 5.80 3.04
CA ASP A 209 -14.21 5.04 4.07
C ASP A 209 -15.48 4.35 3.50
N ASN A 210 -16.11 4.98 2.50
CA ASN A 210 -17.29 4.48 1.80
C ASN A 210 -17.00 3.25 0.93
N VAL A 211 -15.82 3.16 0.31
CA VAL A 211 -15.40 1.99 -0.48
C VAL A 211 -14.93 0.84 0.42
N ALA A 212 -14.31 1.15 1.56
CA ALA A 212 -13.82 0.15 2.51
C ALA A 212 -14.94 -0.55 3.32
N MET A 213 -16.03 0.15 3.66
CA MET A 213 -17.09 -0.38 4.51
C MET A 213 -18.24 -1.08 3.76
N GLY A 214 -18.31 -0.89 2.44
CA GLY A 214 -19.47 -1.26 1.65
C GLY A 214 -20.68 -0.41 2.05
N ASP A 215 -21.35 0.20 1.09
CA ASP A 215 -22.52 1.03 1.34
C ASP A 215 -23.59 0.21 2.09
N LYS A 216 -23.72 0.44 3.41
CA LYS A 216 -24.75 -0.15 4.27
C LYS A 216 -25.90 0.81 4.51
N ASP A 217 -26.13 1.76 3.59
CA ASP A 217 -27.36 2.53 3.61
C ASP A 217 -28.52 1.68 3.06
N ASN A 218 -29.27 1.08 4.00
CA ASN A 218 -30.63 0.58 3.80
C ASN A 218 -31.61 1.76 3.57
N ASN A 219 -31.41 2.55 2.52
CA ASN A 219 -32.36 3.56 2.07
C ASN A 219 -32.69 3.32 0.59
N GLU A 220 -33.79 2.61 0.35
CA GLU A 220 -34.39 2.35 -0.98
C GLU A 220 -34.84 3.61 -1.75
N ASN A 221 -34.31 4.80 -1.46
CA ASN A 221 -34.70 6.01 -2.19
C ASN A 221 -33.58 7.04 -2.34
N LYS A 222 -32.37 6.57 -2.64
CA LYS A 222 -31.32 7.41 -3.17
C LYS A 222 -30.63 6.69 -4.32
N ILE A 223 -31.21 6.83 -5.52
CA ILE A 223 -30.41 6.73 -6.75
C ILE A 223 -29.44 7.92 -6.68
N MET A 224 -28.29 7.69 -6.04
CA MET A 224 -27.17 8.62 -6.05
C MET A 224 -26.39 8.38 -7.33
N ASP A 225 -26.16 9.45 -8.09
CA ASP A 225 -25.27 9.48 -9.24
C ASP A 225 -23.93 8.81 -8.89
N ASN A 226 -23.73 7.60 -9.39
CA ASN A 226 -22.64 6.72 -9.01
C ASN A 226 -21.35 7.04 -9.80
N ASN A 227 -20.94 8.32 -9.79
CA ASN A 227 -19.81 8.83 -10.59
C ASN A 227 -18.64 9.38 -9.76
N ASN A 228 -18.64 9.20 -8.44
CA ASN A 228 -17.57 9.74 -7.58
C ASN A 228 -16.57 8.68 -7.08
N PHE A 229 -16.21 7.74 -7.95
CA PHE A 229 -14.92 7.04 -7.78
C PHE A 229 -13.84 8.01 -8.28
N SER A 230 -13.18 8.68 -7.33
CA SER A 230 -12.00 9.48 -7.61
C SER A 230 -10.79 8.71 -7.09
N PRO A 231 -10.19 7.81 -7.91
CA PRO A 231 -8.98 7.13 -7.50
C PRO A 231 -7.86 8.16 -7.41
N SER A 232 -7.11 8.15 -6.31
CA SER A 232 -5.87 8.91 -6.25
C SER A 232 -4.88 8.23 -7.20
N GLU A 233 -4.54 8.89 -8.31
CA GLU A 233 -3.44 8.47 -9.16
C GLU A 233 -2.12 8.82 -8.45
N ASN A 234 -1.30 7.80 -8.21
CA ASN A 234 0.09 8.03 -7.80
C ASN A 234 0.87 8.42 -9.07
N THR A 235 0.71 9.66 -9.53
CA THR A 235 1.39 10.17 -10.73
C THR A 235 2.82 10.57 -10.39
N THR A 236 3.78 10.02 -11.13
CA THR A 236 5.16 10.50 -11.18
C THR A 236 5.24 11.74 -12.05
N SER A 237 5.26 12.92 -11.43
CA SER A 237 5.89 14.14 -11.95
C SER A 237 5.95 15.23 -10.88
N GLU A 238 7.15 15.47 -10.33
CA GLU A 238 7.48 16.74 -9.69
C GLU A 238 7.45 17.86 -10.74
N ASN A 239 6.60 18.88 -10.55
CA ASN A 239 6.93 20.26 -10.89
C ASN A 239 5.96 21.27 -10.24
N ASN A 240 6.57 22.33 -9.70
CA ASN A 240 6.00 23.38 -8.87
C ASN A 240 4.83 24.17 -9.50
N ASN A 241 3.75 24.41 -8.75
CA ASN A 241 3.31 25.77 -8.40
C ASN A 241 2.08 25.79 -7.47
N LYS A 242 2.26 26.53 -6.37
CA LYS A 242 1.28 27.06 -5.42
C LYS A 242 0.00 27.58 -6.09
N THR A 243 -1.17 27.13 -5.62
CA THR A 243 -2.37 27.99 -5.55
C THR A 243 -3.18 27.66 -4.29
N THR A 244 -3.28 28.67 -3.43
CA THR A 244 -4.12 28.73 -2.23
C THR A 244 -5.59 28.53 -2.58
N ILE A 245 -6.29 27.63 -1.88
CA ILE A 245 -7.75 27.72 -1.73
C ILE A 245 -8.06 27.61 -0.24
N ASP A 246 -8.32 28.80 0.30
CA ASP A 246 -9.05 29.05 1.54
C ASP A 246 -10.50 28.57 1.38
N ASN A 247 -11.03 27.87 2.37
CA ASN A 247 -12.47 27.77 2.63
C ASN A 247 -12.66 27.43 4.10
N SER A 248 -12.59 28.48 4.89
CA SER A 248 -13.39 28.66 6.10
C SER A 248 -14.88 28.40 5.79
N ILE A 249 -15.58 27.66 6.67
CA ILE A 249 -16.98 27.90 7.09
C ILE A 249 -17.38 26.90 8.20
N ASP A 250 -17.71 27.51 9.34
CA ASP A 250 -18.70 27.21 10.37
C ASP A 250 -18.73 25.90 11.17
N MET A 251 -18.21 26.04 12.41
CA MET A 251 -18.89 25.60 13.62
C MET A 251 -20.33 26.13 13.66
N GLN A 252 -21.32 25.22 13.74
CA GLN A 252 -22.49 25.27 14.62
C GLN A 252 -23.47 24.16 14.19
N ASN A 253 -23.72 23.16 15.03
CA ASN A 253 -24.87 23.20 15.93
C ASN A 253 -24.95 21.92 16.76
N GLN A 254 -24.90 22.10 18.06
CA GLN A 254 -25.16 21.09 19.08
C GLN A 254 -26.66 20.78 19.06
N SER A 255 -27.04 19.55 18.72
CA SER A 255 -28.41 19.07 18.99
C SER A 255 -28.36 17.90 19.96
N ASN A 256 -28.78 18.25 21.17
CA ASN A 256 -29.09 17.43 22.31
C ASN A 256 -30.26 16.49 21.95
N MET A 257 -30.07 15.18 21.96
CA MET A 257 -31.15 14.21 22.08
C MET A 257 -30.80 13.16 23.12
N ASN A 258 -31.15 13.51 24.36
CA ASN A 258 -31.43 12.57 25.42
C ASN A 258 -32.88 12.10 25.25
N ASN A 259 -33.10 10.80 25.04
CA ASN A 259 -34.32 10.11 25.42
C ASN A 259 -33.97 8.64 25.64
N GLY A 260 -34.07 8.22 26.90
CA GLY A 260 -33.70 6.88 27.35
C GLY A 260 -34.78 5.84 27.10
N ASP A 261 -34.36 4.58 27.14
CA ASP A 261 -34.99 3.58 28.00
C ASP A 261 -33.95 2.54 28.43
N SER A 262 -34.05 2.16 29.70
CA SER A 262 -33.13 1.32 30.45
C SER A 262 -33.81 -0.01 30.72
N SER A 263 -33.29 -1.11 30.18
CA SER A 263 -33.29 -2.44 30.82
C SER A 263 -32.84 -3.51 29.84
N GLY A 264 -31.57 -3.90 29.94
CA GLY A 264 -31.02 -5.07 29.27
C GLY A 264 -29.88 -5.62 30.10
N GLN A 265 -30.20 -6.23 31.22
CA GLN A 265 -29.22 -6.96 32.04
C GLN A 265 -28.59 -8.06 31.18
N MET A 266 -27.30 -7.94 30.86
CA MET A 266 -26.52 -9.03 30.30
C MET A 266 -26.29 -10.07 31.40
N GLN A 267 -26.94 -11.22 31.22
CA GLN A 267 -26.85 -12.39 32.07
C GLN A 267 -25.55 -13.15 31.73
N MET A 268 -24.67 -13.35 32.72
CA MET A 268 -23.46 -14.17 32.57
C MET A 268 -23.82 -15.64 32.28
N PRO A 269 -23.01 -16.37 31.48
CA PRO A 269 -23.20 -17.80 31.25
C PRO A 269 -22.90 -18.62 32.52
N PRO A 270 -23.55 -19.78 32.74
CA PRO A 270 -23.25 -20.65 33.86
C PRO A 270 -21.92 -21.38 33.70
N ASP A 271 -21.15 -21.41 34.78
CA ASP A 271 -19.92 -22.18 34.98
C ASP A 271 -20.20 -23.69 34.86
N MET A 272 -19.61 -24.36 33.87
CA MET A 272 -19.60 -25.82 33.78
C MET A 272 -18.31 -26.35 34.39
N ASN A 273 -18.30 -26.58 35.70
CA ASN A 273 -17.30 -27.40 36.36
C ASN A 273 -17.92 -28.36 37.37
N THR A 274 -18.22 -29.57 36.89
CA THR A 274 -18.46 -30.77 37.71
C THR A 274 -17.97 -31.95 36.88
N GLY A 275 -17.10 -32.84 37.33
CA GLY A 275 -16.46 -32.98 38.62
C GLY A 275 -15.46 -34.14 38.53
N ASN A 276 -14.67 -34.32 39.58
CA ASN A 276 -13.91 -35.55 39.76
C ASN A 276 -13.98 -36.04 41.20
N SER A 277 -14.10 -37.37 41.30
CA SER A 277 -13.58 -38.25 42.35
C SER A 277 -14.34 -38.40 43.68
N THR A 278 -14.91 -39.61 43.82
CA THR A 278 -14.76 -40.56 44.93
C THR A 278 -14.81 -40.07 46.38
N GLY A 279 -15.77 -40.63 47.12
CA GLY A 279 -15.85 -40.63 48.58
C GLY A 279 -17.23 -41.05 49.04
#